data_AF-A0A848SLI5-F1
#
_entry.id   AF-A0A848SLI5-F1
#
_cell.length_a   1.000
_cell.length_b   1.000
_cell.length_c   1.000
_cell.angle_alpha   90.00
_cell.angle_beta   90.00
_cell.angle_gamma   90.00
#
_symmetry.space_group_name_H-M   'P 1'
#
loop_
_entity.id
_entity.type
_entity.pdbx_description
1 polymer ?
#
loop_
_entity_poly.entity_id
_entity_poly.type
_entity_poly.pdbx_seq_one_letter_code
_entity_poly.pdbx_strand_id
1 'polypeptide(L)'
;MKTTFKTAMLASVAALGLGLAACDSPAEEAAEENAEAMEDTADAMEDAGEITDEQADAMEAQADNMEDAAEGDTDALTEGAEEAVN
;
A
#
# COMPACT_ATOMS: atom_id res chain seq x y z
N MET A 1 2.53 12.47 -42.19
CA MET A 1 1.13 12.06 -41.92
C MET A 1 1.03 11.87 -40.41
N LYS A 2 0.36 12.78 -39.71
CA LYS A 2 -1.08 12.72 -39.35
C LYS A 2 -1.36 11.71 -38.22
N THR A 3 -1.35 12.25 -36.99
CA THR A 3 -2.38 12.06 -35.95
C THR A 3 -2.98 10.66 -35.76
N THR A 4 -2.49 9.93 -34.76
CA THR A 4 -3.26 8.92 -34.00
C THR A 4 -2.32 8.46 -32.88
N PHE A 5 -2.38 8.98 -31.64
CA PHE A 5 -3.07 8.31 -30.55
C PHE A 5 -3.14 9.21 -29.29
N LYS A 6 -3.55 10.48 -29.44
CA LYS A 6 -3.78 11.40 -28.30
C LYS A 6 -5.21 11.22 -27.74
N THR A 7 -5.62 10.00 -27.35
CA THR A 7 -6.94 9.78 -26.70
C THR A 7 -7.05 8.46 -25.91
N ALA A 8 -5.95 7.97 -25.34
CA ALA A 8 -6.05 6.88 -24.37
C ALA A 8 -6.26 7.47 -22.96
N MET A 9 -7.54 7.58 -22.59
CA MET A 9 -8.05 7.41 -21.23
C MET A 9 -7.29 8.09 -20.08
N LEU A 10 -7.58 9.37 -19.86
CA LEU A 10 -7.35 10.08 -18.59
C LEU A 10 -8.66 10.70 -18.10
N ALA A 11 -9.72 9.91 -18.01
CA ALA A 11 -11.04 10.40 -17.58
C ALA A 11 -11.84 9.35 -16.81
N SER A 12 -11.18 8.58 -15.95
CA SER A 12 -11.86 7.69 -14.98
C SER A 12 -11.61 8.09 -13.53
N VAL A 13 -11.08 9.29 -13.26
CA VAL A 13 -11.09 9.90 -11.91
C VAL A 13 -12.47 10.54 -11.68
N ALA A 14 -13.51 9.72 -11.66
CA ALA A 14 -14.87 10.15 -11.33
C ALA A 14 -15.62 9.11 -10.48
N ALA A 15 -14.90 8.14 -9.90
CA ALA A 15 -15.46 7.13 -9.01
C ALA A 15 -14.87 7.15 -7.58
N LEU A 16 -14.04 8.15 -7.23
CA LEU A 16 -13.54 8.34 -5.86
C LEU A 16 -14.49 9.21 -5.00
N GLY A 17 -15.75 9.40 -5.42
CA GLY A 17 -16.63 10.44 -4.88
C GLY A 17 -17.99 9.99 -4.34
N LEU A 18 -18.23 8.69 -4.14
CA LEU A 18 -19.48 8.16 -3.56
C LEU A 18 -19.27 7.23 -2.35
N GLY A 19 -18.07 7.17 -1.80
CA GLY A 19 -17.67 6.15 -0.81
C GLY A 19 -17.27 6.67 0.57
N LEU A 20 -17.79 7.80 1.05
CA LEU A 20 -17.49 8.32 2.40
C LEU A 20 -18.05 7.44 3.56
N ALA A 21 -18.47 6.21 3.25
CA ALA A 21 -18.90 5.18 4.18
C ALA A 21 -18.24 3.81 3.87
N ALA A 22 -17.14 3.82 3.11
CA ALA A 22 -16.40 2.62 2.69
C ALA A 22 -14.89 2.66 3.02
N CYS A 23 -14.40 3.71 3.70
CA CYS A 23 -13.09 3.73 4.39
C CYS A 23 -13.19 3.11 5.79
N ASP A 24 -13.91 1.99 5.87
CA ASP A 24 -14.11 1.13 7.05
C ASP A 24 -14.86 -0.11 6.53
N SER A 25 -14.27 -0.71 5.48
CA SER A 25 -14.85 -1.88 4.87
C SER A 25 -14.34 -3.13 5.59
N PRO A 26 -15.11 -4.22 5.68
CA PRO A 26 -14.61 -5.48 6.27
C PRO A 26 -13.35 -6.04 5.58
N ALA A 27 -13.00 -5.51 4.39
CA ALA A 27 -11.78 -5.85 3.69
C ALA A 27 -10.58 -4.99 4.12
N GLU A 28 -10.82 -3.74 4.52
CA GLU A 28 -9.84 -2.80 5.06
C GLU A 28 -9.43 -3.25 6.47
N GLU A 29 -10.40 -3.45 7.37
CA GLU A 29 -10.13 -3.97 8.72
C GLU A 29 -9.46 -5.35 8.68
N ALA A 30 -9.84 -6.23 7.74
CA ALA A 30 -9.16 -7.52 7.61
C ALA A 30 -7.72 -7.38 7.09
N ALA A 31 -7.42 -6.35 6.29
CA ALA A 31 -6.05 -6.08 5.85
C ALA A 31 -5.23 -5.45 6.98
N GLU A 32 -5.79 -4.50 7.72
CA GLU A 32 -5.21 -3.89 8.93
C GLU A 32 -4.89 -4.96 9.97
N GLU A 33 -5.83 -5.85 10.32
CA GLU A 33 -5.59 -6.97 11.24
C GLU A 33 -4.46 -7.91 10.75
N ASN A 34 -4.29 -8.08 9.43
CA ASN A 34 -3.20 -8.90 8.89
C ASN A 34 -1.85 -8.16 8.88
N ALA A 35 -1.87 -6.85 8.64
CA ALA A 35 -0.69 -5.98 8.70
C ALA A 35 -0.18 -5.89 10.14
N GLU A 36 -1.03 -5.57 11.11
CA GLU A 36 -0.68 -5.54 12.54
C GLU A 36 -0.10 -6.87 13.00
N ALA A 37 -0.71 -8.00 12.61
CA ALA A 37 -0.19 -9.32 12.97
C ALA A 37 1.20 -9.61 12.36
N MET A 38 1.51 -9.02 11.19
CA MET A 38 2.80 -9.16 10.54
C MET A 38 3.87 -8.31 11.26
N GLU A 39 3.54 -7.08 11.66
CA GLU A 39 4.41 -6.21 12.47
C GLU A 39 4.69 -6.84 13.83
N ASP A 40 3.66 -7.26 14.56
CA ASP A 40 3.81 -7.96 15.85
C ASP A 40 4.73 -9.18 15.74
N THR A 41 4.67 -9.88 14.60
CA THR A 41 5.54 -11.03 14.34
C THR A 41 6.97 -10.60 14.02
N ALA A 42 7.16 -9.53 13.25
CA ALA A 42 8.47 -8.97 12.94
C ALA A 42 9.18 -8.50 14.22
N ASP A 43 8.50 -7.69 15.04
CA ASP A 43 8.96 -7.23 16.35
C ASP A 43 9.33 -8.40 17.26
N ALA A 44 8.45 -9.40 17.38
CA ALA A 44 8.73 -10.55 18.23
C ALA A 44 9.95 -11.36 17.76
N MET A 45 10.18 -11.45 16.45
CA MET A 45 11.35 -12.11 15.89
C MET A 45 12.63 -11.27 16.05
N GLU A 46 12.55 -9.94 15.95
CA GLU A 46 13.65 -9.02 16.21
C GLU A 46 14.07 -9.10 17.68
N ASP A 47 13.12 -8.99 18.60
CA ASP A 47 13.33 -9.10 20.05
C ASP A 47 13.91 -10.46 20.46
N ALA A 48 13.50 -11.54 19.77
CA ALA A 48 14.05 -12.88 19.96
C ALA A 48 15.44 -13.05 19.33
N GLY A 49 15.91 -12.09 18.53
CA GLY A 49 17.16 -12.14 17.77
C GLY A 49 17.14 -13.19 16.65
N GLU A 50 15.96 -13.56 16.16
CA GLU A 50 15.78 -14.50 15.03
C GLU A 50 15.99 -13.81 13.68
N ILE A 51 15.72 -12.51 13.60
CA ILE A 51 15.98 -11.64 12.45
C ILE A 51 16.79 -10.41 12.87
N THR A 52 17.38 -9.72 11.90
CA THR A 52 18.03 -8.41 12.12
C THR A 52 17.01 -7.28 12.00
N ASP A 53 17.30 -6.12 12.59
CA ASP A 53 16.53 -4.88 12.48
C ASP A 53 16.13 -4.60 11.00
N GLU A 54 17.09 -4.69 10.09
CA GLU A 54 16.88 -4.42 8.64
C GLU A 54 15.98 -5.46 7.93
N GLN A 55 15.77 -6.62 8.56
CA GLN A 55 14.80 -7.62 8.09
C GLN A 55 13.42 -7.40 8.72
N ALA A 56 13.35 -6.89 9.95
CA ALA A 56 12.11 -6.48 10.60
C ALA A 56 11.52 -5.28 9.85
N ASP A 57 12.34 -4.26 9.58
CA ASP A 57 12.00 -3.08 8.77
C ASP A 57 11.40 -3.47 7.40
N ALA A 58 11.96 -4.49 6.74
CA ALA A 58 11.48 -4.94 5.44
C ALA A 58 10.13 -5.68 5.53
N MET A 59 9.84 -6.31 6.66
CA MET A 59 8.56 -6.96 6.94
C MET A 59 7.48 -5.95 7.33
N GLU A 60 7.82 -4.97 8.18
CA GLU A 60 6.96 -3.83 8.51
C GLU A 60 6.59 -3.03 7.27
N ALA A 61 7.56 -2.69 6.42
CA ALA A 61 7.29 -2.01 5.15
C ALA A 61 6.34 -2.82 4.24
N GLN A 62 6.34 -4.16 4.34
CA GLN A 62 5.39 -4.98 3.59
C GLN A 62 3.98 -4.95 4.20
N ALA A 63 3.88 -4.82 5.53
CA ALA A 63 2.63 -4.63 6.26
C ALA A 63 2.01 -3.28 5.92
N ASP A 64 2.79 -2.19 5.98
CA ASP A 64 2.38 -0.84 5.55
C ASP A 64 1.79 -0.84 4.14
N ASN A 65 2.52 -1.46 3.19
CA ASN A 65 2.05 -1.57 1.79
C ASN A 65 0.73 -2.34 1.65
N MET A 66 0.41 -3.25 2.57
CA MET A 66 -0.84 -3.98 2.58
C MET A 66 -1.99 -3.12 3.08
N GLU A 67 -1.76 -2.34 4.14
CA GLU A 67 -2.70 -1.38 4.69
C GLU A 67 -3.03 -0.29 3.66
N ASP A 68 -2.01 0.36 3.09
CA ASP A 68 -2.15 1.39 2.05
C ASP A 68 -2.95 0.87 0.84
N ALA A 69 -2.64 -0.35 0.38
CA ALA A 69 -3.34 -0.96 -0.74
C ALA A 69 -4.81 -1.27 -0.43
N ALA A 70 -5.15 -1.55 0.83
CA ALA A 70 -6.49 -1.82 1.30
C ALA A 70 -7.31 -0.55 1.54
N GLU A 71 -6.69 0.51 2.07
CA GLU A 71 -7.26 1.86 2.15
C GLU A 71 -7.47 2.48 0.76
N GLY A 72 -6.79 1.93 -0.25
CA GLY A 72 -6.78 2.47 -1.61
C GLY A 72 -5.93 3.73 -1.72
N ASP A 73 -5.04 3.96 -0.75
CA ASP A 73 -4.03 5.00 -0.80
C ASP A 73 -2.87 4.54 -1.67
N THR A 74 -2.94 4.91 -2.96
CA THR A 74 -1.90 4.56 -3.93
C THR A 74 -0.71 5.51 -3.90
N ASP A 75 -0.64 6.45 -2.95
CA ASP A 75 0.51 7.35 -2.81
C ASP A 75 1.80 6.58 -2.46
N ALA A 76 1.74 5.49 -1.68
CA ALA A 76 2.92 4.65 -1.40
C ALA A 76 3.50 3.95 -2.65
N LEU A 77 2.64 3.52 -3.59
CA LEU A 77 3.08 3.01 -4.91
C LEU A 77 3.70 4.10 -5.78
N THR A 78 3.38 5.37 -5.52
CA THR A 78 3.93 6.52 -6.21
C THR A 78 5.29 6.89 -5.61
N GLU A 79 5.44 6.89 -4.28
CA GLU A 79 6.68 7.26 -3.61
C GLU A 79 7.82 6.27 -3.90
N GLY A 80 7.56 4.96 -3.94
CA GLY A 80 8.54 3.96 -4.40
C GLY A 80 8.91 4.05 -5.89
N ALA A 81 8.03 4.60 -6.74
CA ALA A 81 8.30 4.85 -8.15
C ALA A 81 9.05 6.18 -8.37
N GLU A 82 8.86 7.16 -7.50
CA GLU A 82 9.57 8.44 -7.49
C GLU A 82 11.01 8.28 -6.99
N GLU A 83 11.26 7.38 -6.03
CA GLU A 83 12.61 7.01 -5.60
C GLU A 83 13.37 6.21 -6.68
N ALA A 84 12.69 5.34 -7.43
CA ALA A 84 13.28 4.63 -8.56
C ALA A 84 13.59 5.52 -9.79
N VAL A 85 13.18 6.79 -9.77
CA VAL A 85 13.35 7.78 -10.85
C VAL A 85 14.35 8.91 -10.48
N ASN A 86 14.98 8.89 -9.30
CA ASN A 86 16.06 9.82 -8.92
C ASN A 86 17.46 9.21 -8.91
#